data_AF-A0A4D6MV42-F1
#
_entry.id   AF-A0A4D6MV42-F1
#
_cell.length_a   1.000
_cell.length_b   1.000
_cell.length_c   1.000
_cell.angle_alpha   90.00
_cell.angle_beta   90.00
_cell.angle_gamma   90.00
#
_symmetry.space_group_name_H-M   'P 1'
#
loop_
_entity.id
_entity.type
_entity.pdbx_description
1 polymer ?
#
loop_
_entity_poly.entity_id
_entity_poly.type
_entity_poly.pdbx_seq_one_letter_code
_entity_poly.pdbx_strand_id
1 'polypeptide(L)'
;MEPKALVKAMVEFSSKTLLLSRRVGSLYEKELKEGNQTKVEEVQDKVDKHAEEKEAWKKEKEEWEAERKRLATWKVRCLDSEEKLKGRIVHLEADYDDIKEKHDGLEGELEDLKSCIIQEHINGFQKSVRQADVRFDVNKDVVDGVLIDEAKSSPEEAGEKEAVDADAGGNEVVAEDVEQKTT
;
A
#
# COMPACT_ATOMS: atom_id res chain seq x y z
N MET A 1 8.17 -81.91 -84.69
CA MET A 1 8.27 -80.46 -84.44
C MET A 1 9.47 -79.94 -85.24
N GLU A 2 9.31 -78.97 -86.14
CA GLU A 2 10.43 -78.46 -86.95
C GLU A 2 11.43 -77.64 -86.09
N PRO A 3 12.75 -77.87 -86.20
CA PRO A 3 13.77 -77.15 -85.43
C PRO A 3 13.72 -75.62 -85.56
N LYS A 4 13.37 -75.10 -86.74
CA LYS A 4 13.22 -73.65 -86.99
C LYS A 4 12.10 -73.01 -86.16
N ALA A 5 11.00 -73.74 -85.94
CA ALA A 5 9.86 -73.24 -85.18
C ALA A 5 10.21 -73.06 -83.69
N LEU A 6 11.03 -73.97 -83.14
CA LEU A 6 11.49 -73.90 -81.75
C LEU A 6 12.41 -72.69 -81.49
N VAL A 7 13.39 -72.48 -82.37
CA VAL A 7 14.31 -71.32 -82.26
C VAL A 7 13.54 -70.00 -82.33
N LYS A 8 12.55 -69.90 -83.22
CA LYS A 8 11.67 -68.73 -83.32
C LYS A 8 10.89 -68.49 -82.01
N ALA A 9 10.30 -69.54 -81.44
CA ALA A 9 9.58 -69.46 -80.19
C ALA A 9 10.49 -69.03 -79.02
N MET A 10 11.72 -69.55 -78.94
CA MET A 10 12.70 -69.14 -77.93
C MET A 10 13.12 -67.67 -78.08
N VAL A 11 13.39 -67.20 -79.29
CA VAL A 11 13.77 -65.79 -79.52
C VAL A 11 12.62 -64.85 -79.17
N GLU A 12 11.39 -65.19 -79.54
CA GLU A 12 10.21 -64.43 -79.13
C GLU A 12 10.03 -64.45 -77.61
N PHE A 13 10.19 -65.61 -76.97
CA PHE A 13 10.12 -65.73 -75.51
C PHE A 13 11.18 -64.87 -74.83
N SER A 14 12.44 -64.99 -75.22
CA SER A 14 13.55 -64.21 -74.66
C SER A 14 13.38 -62.71 -74.89
N SER A 15 12.89 -62.30 -76.07
CA SER A 15 12.62 -60.89 -76.38
C SER A 15 11.49 -60.33 -75.50
N LYS A 16 10.41 -61.09 -75.30
CA LYS A 16 9.30 -60.72 -74.40
C LYS A 16 9.78 -60.65 -72.94
N THR A 17 10.58 -61.60 -72.49
CA THR A 17 11.15 -61.61 -71.13
C THR A 17 12.05 -60.40 -70.90
N LEU A 18 12.93 -60.04 -71.84
CA LEU A 18 13.77 -58.85 -71.74
C LEU A 18 12.95 -57.54 -71.66
N LEU A 19 11.91 -57.42 -72.49
CA LEU A 19 11.00 -56.27 -72.44
C LEU A 19 10.26 -56.17 -71.10
N LEU A 20 9.81 -57.30 -70.54
CA LEU A 20 9.17 -57.35 -69.23
C LEU A 20 10.15 -56.98 -68.11
N SER A 21 11.36 -57.55 -68.10
CA SER A 21 12.40 -57.23 -67.11
C SER A 21 12.74 -55.74 -67.11
N ARG A 22 12.87 -55.12 -68.29
CA ARG A 22 13.13 -53.68 -68.41
C ARG A 22 11.98 -52.83 -67.85
N ARG A 23 10.73 -53.22 -68.11
CA ARG A 23 9.54 -52.52 -67.58
C ARG A 23 9.45 -52.64 -66.06
N VAL A 24 9.66 -53.83 -65.51
CA VAL A 24 9.66 -54.07 -64.07
C VAL A 24 10.79 -53.29 -63.38
N GLY A 25 12.00 -53.28 -63.94
CA GLY A 25 13.11 -52.48 -63.40
C GLY A 25 12.81 -50.98 -63.38
N SER A 26 12.22 -50.44 -64.46
CA SER A 26 11.82 -49.03 -64.52
C SER A 26 10.71 -48.68 -63.53
N LEU A 27 9.75 -49.58 -63.30
CA LEU A 27 8.71 -49.40 -62.29
C LEU A 27 9.32 -49.34 -60.89
N TYR A 28 10.19 -50.28 -60.57
CA TYR A 28 10.85 -50.34 -59.26
C TYR A 28 11.72 -49.11 -59.00
N GLU A 29 12.48 -48.65 -60.00
CA GLU A 29 13.29 -47.44 -59.88
C GLU A 29 12.43 -46.19 -59.63
N LYS A 30 11.28 -46.09 -60.29
CA LYS A 30 10.33 -44.98 -60.10
C LYS A 30 9.74 -45.00 -58.69
N GLU A 31 9.27 -46.15 -58.23
CA GLU A 31 8.68 -46.32 -56.90
C GLU A 31 9.71 -46.05 -55.78
N LEU A 32 10.98 -46.46 -55.99
CA LEU A 32 12.08 -46.11 -55.08
C LEU A 32 12.36 -44.61 -55.05
N LYS A 33 12.38 -43.94 -56.21
CA LYS A 33 12.63 -42.51 -56.29
C LYS A 33 11.50 -41.71 -55.62
N GLU A 34 10.25 -42.03 -55.92
CA GLU A 34 9.08 -41.36 -55.32
C GLU A 34 8.98 -41.62 -53.81
N GLY A 35 9.21 -42.86 -53.37
CA GLY A 35 9.21 -43.22 -51.96
C GLY A 35 10.36 -42.61 -51.15
N ASN A 36 11.54 -42.44 -51.76
CA ASN A 36 12.65 -41.73 -51.11
C ASN A 36 12.43 -40.22 -51.11
N GLN A 37 11.89 -39.65 -52.19
CA GLN A 37 11.59 -38.23 -52.30
C GLN A 37 10.59 -37.79 -51.22
N THR A 38 9.51 -38.53 -51.03
CA THR A 38 8.52 -38.28 -49.97
C THR A 38 9.12 -38.34 -48.57
N LYS A 39 9.96 -39.34 -48.27
CA LYS A 39 10.66 -39.44 -46.97
C LYS A 39 11.65 -38.30 -46.75
N VAL A 40 12.37 -37.89 -47.79
CA VAL A 40 13.32 -36.76 -47.71
C VAL A 40 12.57 -35.46 -47.44
N GLU A 41 11.45 -35.23 -48.12
CA GLU A 41 10.59 -34.06 -47.91
C GLU A 41 10.02 -34.03 -46.49
N GLU A 42 9.50 -35.15 -45.96
CA GLU A 42 9.01 -35.23 -44.58
C GLU A 42 10.12 -34.95 -43.54
N VAL A 43 11.34 -35.44 -43.79
CA VAL A 43 12.48 -35.17 -42.91
C VAL A 43 12.89 -33.70 -42.99
N GLN A 44 12.87 -33.11 -44.18
CA GLN A 44 13.19 -31.70 -44.38
C GLN A 44 12.20 -30.80 -43.62
N ASP A 45 10.90 -31.06 -43.72
CA ASP A 45 9.86 -30.31 -42.99
C ASP A 45 10.07 -30.38 -41.46
N LYS A 46 10.48 -31.54 -40.93
CA LYS A 46 10.78 -31.70 -39.49
C LYS A 46 12.03 -30.92 -39.08
N VAL A 47 13.05 -30.89 -39.94
CA VAL A 47 14.28 -30.13 -39.69
C VAL A 47 13.97 -28.64 -39.66
N ASP A 48 13.18 -28.15 -40.61
CA ASP A 48 12.81 -26.74 -40.70
C ASP A 48 11.95 -26.34 -39.49
N LYS A 49 10.95 -27.15 -39.11
CA LYS A 49 10.16 -26.95 -37.89
C LYS A 49 11.02 -26.89 -36.63
N HIS A 50 11.98 -27.81 -36.48
CA HIS A 50 12.88 -27.81 -35.33
C HIS A 50 13.81 -26.59 -35.32
N ALA A 51 14.21 -26.08 -36.47
CA ALA A 51 15.00 -24.85 -36.56
C ALA A 51 14.19 -23.64 -36.06
N GLU A 52 12.92 -23.53 -36.46
CA GLU A 52 12.01 -22.47 -35.99
C GLU A 52 11.77 -22.54 -34.48
N GLU A 53 11.46 -23.73 -33.95
CA GLU A 53 11.25 -23.96 -32.51
C GLU A 53 12.49 -23.61 -31.69
N LYS A 54 13.69 -23.95 -32.19
CA LYS A 54 14.95 -23.66 -31.52
C LYS A 54 15.21 -22.15 -31.43
N GLU A 55 14.90 -21.39 -32.49
CA GLU A 55 15.03 -19.94 -32.46
C GLU A 55 13.99 -19.29 -31.53
N ALA A 56 12.76 -19.80 -31.50
CA ALA A 56 11.75 -19.35 -30.54
C ALA A 56 12.20 -19.57 -29.08
N TRP A 57 12.70 -20.78 -28.77
CA TRP A 57 13.23 -21.12 -27.45
C TRP A 57 14.42 -20.25 -27.04
N LYS A 58 15.29 -19.89 -27.99
CA LYS A 58 16.43 -19.01 -27.72
C LYS A 58 15.97 -17.60 -27.34
N LYS A 59 14.97 -17.05 -28.05
CA LYS A 59 14.39 -15.74 -27.73
C LYS A 59 13.72 -15.74 -26.35
N GLU A 60 12.90 -16.75 -26.07
CA GLU A 60 12.22 -16.89 -24.77
C GLU A 60 13.23 -16.98 -23.62
N LYS A 61 14.33 -17.70 -23.82
CA LYS A 61 15.42 -17.78 -22.83
C LYS A 61 16.10 -16.42 -22.60
N GLU A 62 16.33 -15.64 -23.65
CA GLU A 62 16.90 -14.30 -23.54
C GLU A 62 15.95 -13.34 -22.79
N GLU A 63 14.64 -13.42 -23.05
CA GLU A 63 13.61 -12.67 -22.32
C GLU A 63 13.55 -13.05 -20.84
N TRP A 64 13.54 -14.35 -20.53
CA TRP A 64 13.59 -14.84 -19.15
C TRP A 64 14.83 -14.35 -18.40
N GLU A 65 15.98 -14.34 -19.07
CA GLU A 65 17.22 -13.83 -18.49
C GLU A 65 17.17 -12.30 -18.25
N ALA A 66 16.53 -11.55 -19.13
CA ALA A 66 16.30 -10.12 -18.94
C ALA A 66 15.36 -9.84 -17.75
N GLU A 67 14.26 -10.58 -17.64
CA GLU A 67 13.31 -10.43 -16.54
C GLU A 67 13.93 -10.87 -15.20
N ARG A 68 14.73 -11.94 -15.19
CA ARG A 68 15.50 -12.36 -14.01
C ARG A 68 16.42 -11.26 -13.51
N LYS A 69 17.13 -10.56 -14.41
CA LYS A 69 17.99 -9.41 -14.03
C LYS A 69 17.16 -8.25 -13.49
N ARG A 70 16.03 -7.94 -14.12
CA ARG A 70 15.10 -6.91 -13.66
C ARG A 70 14.58 -7.19 -12.25
N LEU A 71 14.19 -8.44 -11.98
CA LEU A 71 13.74 -8.89 -10.66
C LEU A 71 14.86 -8.80 -9.62
N ALA A 72 16.10 -9.17 -9.98
CA ALA A 72 17.24 -9.01 -9.09
C ALA A 72 17.46 -7.54 -8.69
N THR A 73 17.38 -6.60 -9.65
CA THR A 73 17.45 -5.16 -9.37
C THR A 73 16.29 -4.69 -8.50
N TRP A 74 15.06 -5.16 -8.76
CA TRP A 74 13.89 -4.79 -7.98
C TRP A 74 14.00 -5.28 -6.54
N LYS A 75 14.48 -6.51 -6.32
CA LYS A 75 14.74 -7.07 -4.98
C LYS A 75 15.68 -6.20 -4.16
N VAL A 76 16.79 -5.73 -4.74
CA VAL A 76 17.74 -4.84 -4.04
C VAL A 76 17.07 -3.52 -3.63
N ARG A 77 16.29 -2.90 -4.52
CA ARG A 77 15.57 -1.65 -4.20
C ARG A 77 14.52 -1.83 -3.11
N CYS A 78 13.84 -2.97 -3.09
CA CYS A 78 12.89 -3.30 -2.02
C CYS A 78 13.60 -3.40 -0.67
N LEU A 79 14.74 -4.09 -0.61
CA LEU A 79 15.52 -4.24 0.62
C LEU A 79 16.07 -2.89 1.12
N ASP A 80 16.63 -2.06 0.23
CA ASP A 80 17.09 -0.71 0.57
C ASP A 80 15.96 0.17 1.13
N SER A 81 14.77 0.10 0.51
CA SER A 81 13.59 0.82 0.98
C SER A 81 13.11 0.31 2.34
N GLU A 82 13.16 -1.01 2.57
CA GLU A 82 12.81 -1.63 3.84
C GLU A 82 13.75 -1.17 4.97
N GLU A 83 15.06 -1.18 4.74
CA GLU A 83 16.05 -0.69 5.72
C GLU A 83 15.85 0.80 6.02
N LYS A 84 15.59 1.61 4.99
CA LYS A 84 15.31 3.04 5.15
C LYS A 84 14.04 3.30 5.96
N LEU A 85 12.98 2.53 5.74
CA LEU A 85 11.74 2.66 6.50
C LEU A 85 11.92 2.21 7.95
N LYS A 86 12.65 1.11 8.20
CA LYS A 86 13.00 0.69 9.57
C LYS A 86 13.75 1.78 10.32
N GLY A 87 14.73 2.44 9.69
CA GLY A 87 15.42 3.57 10.30
C GLY A 87 14.50 4.74 10.64
N ARG A 88 13.54 5.07 9.76
CA ARG A 88 12.54 6.12 10.02
C ARG A 88 11.58 5.77 11.14
N ILE A 89 11.19 4.50 11.27
CA ILE A 89 10.34 4.01 12.35
C ILE A 89 11.05 4.22 13.70
N VAL A 90 12.30 3.76 13.83
CA VAL A 90 13.07 3.92 15.08
C VAL A 90 13.23 5.40 15.46
N HIS A 91 13.47 6.27 14.47
CA HIS A 91 13.54 7.72 14.73
C HIS A 91 12.22 8.29 15.24
N LEU A 92 11.09 7.94 14.60
CA LEU A 92 9.77 8.41 14.99
C LEU A 92 9.33 7.86 16.36
N GLU A 93 9.69 6.62 16.68
CA GLU A 93 9.46 6.04 18.01
C GLU A 93 10.20 6.85 19.09
N ALA A 94 11.47 7.21 18.86
CA ALA A 94 12.23 8.03 19.79
C ALA A 94 11.65 9.44 19.96
N ASP A 95 11.25 10.10 18.86
CA ASP A 95 10.58 11.41 18.91
C ASP A 95 9.25 11.33 19.69
N TYR A 96 8.49 10.25 19.47
CA TYR A 96 7.23 10.04 20.18
C TYR A 96 7.44 9.85 21.68
N ASP A 97 8.43 9.04 22.08
CA ASP A 97 8.76 8.81 23.48
C ASP A 97 9.21 10.10 24.19
N ASP A 98 10.03 10.95 23.53
CA ASP A 98 10.44 12.26 24.05
C ASP A 98 9.26 13.22 24.23
N ILE A 99 8.35 13.29 23.24
CA ILE A 99 7.15 14.13 23.34
C ILE A 99 6.23 13.63 24.47
N LYS A 100 6.10 12.31 24.61
CA LYS A 100 5.28 11.71 25.67
C LYS A 100 5.85 12.02 27.05
N GLU A 101 7.17 11.89 27.25
CA GLU A 101 7.81 12.25 28.52
C GLU A 101 7.58 13.72 28.88
N LYS A 102 7.68 14.62 27.89
CA LYS A 102 7.38 16.05 28.09
C LYS A 102 5.92 16.29 28.46
N HIS A 103 4.99 15.58 27.82
CA HIS A 103 3.57 15.67 28.14
C HIS A 103 3.30 15.23 29.59
N ASP A 104 3.83 14.07 30.01
CA ASP A 104 3.66 13.54 31.36
C ASP A 104 4.27 14.50 32.41
N GLY A 105 5.41 15.13 32.10
CA GLY A 105 6.01 16.16 32.95
C GLY A 105 5.13 17.40 33.10
N LEU A 106 4.61 17.94 32.00
CA LEU A 106 3.70 19.11 32.02
C LEU A 106 2.38 18.81 32.72
N GLU A 107 1.85 17.59 32.60
CA GLU A 107 0.65 17.15 33.32
C GLU A 107 0.88 17.18 34.84
N GLY A 108 2.05 16.74 35.31
CA GLY A 108 2.44 16.83 36.72
C GLY A 108 2.55 18.28 37.22
N GLU A 109 3.25 19.14 36.47
CA GLU A 109 3.37 20.57 36.82
C GLU A 109 2.01 21.28 36.88
N LEU A 110 1.08 20.91 35.99
CA LEU A 110 -0.27 21.45 35.97
C LEU A 110 -1.07 21.06 37.23
N GLU A 111 -0.93 19.82 37.70
CA GLU A 111 -1.62 19.36 38.92
C GLU A 111 -1.01 20.00 40.18
N ASP A 112 0.31 20.19 40.23
CA ASP A 112 0.98 20.92 41.30
C ASP A 112 0.52 22.38 41.35
N LEU A 113 0.45 23.04 40.19
CA LEU A 113 -0.03 24.42 40.08
C LEU A 113 -1.49 24.54 40.55
N LYS A 114 -2.35 23.63 40.11
CA LYS A 114 -3.74 23.56 40.55
C LYS A 114 -3.86 23.38 42.06
N SER A 115 -3.03 22.53 42.66
CA SER A 115 -2.97 22.34 44.11
C SER A 115 -2.55 23.63 44.84
N CYS A 116 -1.56 24.35 44.32
CA CYS A 116 -1.12 25.63 44.86
C CYS A 116 -2.23 26.68 44.85
N ILE A 117 -2.93 26.83 43.72
CA ILE A 117 -4.03 27.80 43.57
C ILE A 117 -5.15 27.51 44.56
N ILE A 118 -5.55 26.23 44.69
CA ILE A 118 -6.59 25.82 45.65
C ILE A 118 -6.17 26.16 47.08
N GLN A 119 -4.93 25.83 47.45
CA GLN A 119 -4.40 26.07 48.79
C GLN A 119 -4.34 27.56 49.12
N GLU A 120 -3.86 28.40 48.19
CA GLU A 120 -3.83 29.85 48.38
C GLU A 120 -5.24 30.42 48.59
N HIS A 121 -6.22 29.96 47.80
CA HIS A 121 -7.60 30.41 47.93
C HIS A 121 -8.21 30.02 49.29
N ILE A 122 -7.99 28.77 49.74
CA ILE A 122 -8.43 28.32 51.07
C ILE A 122 -7.78 29.16 52.17
N ASN A 123 -6.47 29.40 52.07
CA ASN A 123 -5.75 30.19 53.07
C ASN A 123 -6.26 31.64 53.11
N GLY A 124 -6.48 32.26 51.95
CA GLY A 124 -7.05 33.60 51.82
C GLY A 124 -8.45 33.70 52.45
N PHE A 125 -9.31 32.72 52.16
CA PHE A 125 -10.65 32.62 52.75
C PHE A 125 -10.60 32.46 54.28
N GLN A 126 -9.76 31.56 54.80
CA GLN A 126 -9.62 31.40 56.26
C GLN A 126 -9.09 32.68 56.93
N LYS A 127 -8.21 33.42 56.26
CA LYS A 127 -7.68 34.68 56.78
C LYS A 127 -8.77 35.76 56.86
N SER A 128 -9.65 35.87 55.85
CA SER A 128 -10.75 36.83 55.89
C SER A 128 -11.79 36.47 56.95
N VAL A 129 -12.13 35.19 57.10
CA VAL A 129 -13.03 34.70 58.17
C VAL A 129 -12.51 35.09 59.55
N ARG A 130 -11.21 34.85 59.84
CA ARG A 130 -10.59 35.27 61.11
C ARG A 130 -10.67 36.79 61.35
N GLN A 131 -10.56 37.59 60.30
CA GLN A 131 -10.66 39.05 60.41
C GLN A 131 -12.11 39.52 60.66
N ALA A 132 -13.09 38.82 60.09
CA ALA A 132 -14.50 39.11 60.30
C ALA A 132 -14.95 38.73 61.73
N ASP A 133 -14.49 37.59 62.26
CA ASP A 133 -14.81 37.11 63.61
C ASP A 133 -14.37 38.11 64.70
N VAL A 134 -13.22 38.77 64.53
CA VAL A 134 -12.76 39.85 65.44
C VAL A 134 -13.61 41.12 65.34
N ARG A 135 -14.23 41.39 64.17
CA ARG A 135 -15.06 42.58 63.94
C ARG A 135 -16.51 42.40 64.35
N PHE A 136 -17.02 41.17 64.35
CA PHE A 136 -18.36 40.80 64.77
C PHE A 136 -18.30 39.94 66.04
N ASP A 137 -17.94 40.56 67.16
CA ASP A 137 -18.14 39.93 68.47
C ASP A 137 -19.64 39.95 68.80
N VAL A 138 -20.39 38.97 68.27
CA VAL A 138 -21.86 38.87 68.43
C VAL A 138 -22.28 38.84 69.90
N ASN A 139 -21.38 38.50 70.83
CA ASN A 139 -21.67 38.55 72.27
C ASN A 139 -21.74 39.98 72.84
N LYS A 140 -21.29 41.01 72.12
CA LYS A 140 -21.48 42.40 72.54
C LYS A 140 -22.86 42.96 72.20
N ASP A 141 -23.54 42.38 71.21
CA ASP A 141 -24.85 42.86 70.74
C ASP A 141 -26.03 42.07 71.34
N VAL A 142 -25.75 41.12 72.24
CA VAL A 142 -26.74 40.37 73.02
C VAL A 142 -26.61 40.75 74.50
N VAL A 143 -27.54 41.56 74.98
CA VAL A 143 -27.76 41.81 76.41
C VAL A 143 -29.07 41.12 76.79
N ASP A 144 -29.04 40.26 77.83
CA ASP A 144 -30.22 39.55 78.36
C ASP A 144 -31.04 38.75 77.32
N GLY A 145 -30.38 38.17 76.33
CA GLY A 145 -31.02 37.25 75.37
C GLY A 145 -31.87 37.94 74.29
N VAL A 146 -31.79 39.26 74.14
CA VAL A 146 -32.48 40.03 73.10
C VAL A 146 -31.43 40.65 72.15
N LEU A 147 -31.56 40.35 70.85
CA LEU A 147 -30.73 40.92 69.79
C LEU A 147 -31.13 42.38 69.53
N ILE A 148 -30.16 43.29 69.49
CA ILE A 148 -30.38 44.69 69.16
C ILE A 148 -30.45 44.81 67.63
N ASP A 149 -31.65 44.83 67.06
CA ASP A 149 -31.85 45.16 65.64
C ASP A 149 -31.53 46.65 65.42
N GLU A 150 -30.49 46.93 64.65
CA GLU A 150 -30.15 48.30 64.23
C GLU A 150 -31.24 48.83 63.29
N ALA A 151 -32.15 49.62 63.85
CA ALA A 151 -33.24 50.22 63.12
C ALA A 151 -32.77 51.43 62.28
N LYS A 152 -32.79 51.22 60.95
CA LYS A 152 -33.26 52.13 59.88
C LYS A 152 -32.61 53.52 59.75
N SER A 153 -31.83 53.68 58.67
CA SER A 153 -31.89 54.89 57.84
C SER A 153 -32.12 54.51 56.36
N SER A 154 -33.08 55.21 55.76
CA SER A 154 -33.93 54.92 54.58
C SER A 154 -33.24 54.91 53.19
N PRO A 155 -33.92 54.43 52.11
CA PRO A 155 -33.40 54.30 50.75
C PRO A 155 -33.89 55.41 49.79
N GLU A 156 -33.01 55.90 48.91
CA GLU A 156 -33.27 56.57 47.61
C GLU A 156 -31.89 56.90 47.04
N GLU A 157 -31.50 56.56 45.82
CA GLU A 157 -32.10 57.03 44.57
C GLU A 157 -31.62 56.16 43.40
N ALA A 158 -32.53 55.96 42.45
CA ALA A 158 -32.35 55.18 41.24
C ALA A 158 -31.27 55.76 40.31
N GLY A 159 -30.44 54.88 39.76
CA GLY A 159 -29.43 55.20 38.76
C GLY A 159 -29.18 53.99 37.87
N GLU A 160 -30.25 53.48 37.27
CA GLU A 160 -30.21 52.48 36.21
C GLU A 160 -29.51 53.08 34.98
N LYS A 161 -28.31 52.59 34.67
CA LYS A 161 -27.69 52.75 33.35
C LYS A 161 -27.27 51.38 32.87
N GLU A 162 -28.18 50.80 32.13
CA GLU A 162 -27.99 49.77 31.13
C GLU A 162 -26.80 50.13 30.23
N ALA A 163 -25.75 49.30 30.28
CA ALA A 163 -24.72 49.24 29.25
C ALA A 163 -24.89 47.90 28.53
N VAL A 164 -25.48 47.96 27.35
CA VAL A 164 -25.45 46.88 26.36
C VAL A 164 -24.04 46.87 25.78
N ASP A 165 -23.21 45.92 26.20
CA ASP A 165 -22.04 45.52 25.42
C ASP A 165 -22.43 44.32 24.56
N ALA A 166 -22.62 44.61 23.27
CA ALA A 166 -22.59 43.62 22.23
C ALA A 166 -21.12 43.33 21.90
N ASP A 167 -20.63 42.15 22.30
CA ASP A 167 -19.45 41.55 21.68
C ASP A 167 -19.85 40.23 21.03
N ALA A 168 -20.12 40.30 19.73
CA ALA A 168 -20.26 39.15 18.85
C ALA A 168 -18.90 38.89 18.20
N GLY A 169 -18.00 38.27 18.96
CA GLY A 169 -16.67 37.83 18.51
C GLY A 169 -16.58 36.32 18.34
N GLY A 170 -17.49 35.72 17.56
CA GLY A 170 -17.45 34.30 17.20
C GLY A 170 -16.73 34.09 15.86
N ASN A 171 -15.49 33.62 15.93
CA ASN A 171 -14.76 33.08 14.78
C ASN A 171 -15.35 31.70 14.44
N GLU A 172 -15.91 31.54 13.22
CA GLU A 172 -16.17 30.22 12.65
C GLU A 172 -15.48 30.09 11.29
N VAL A 173 -14.52 29.17 11.29
CA VAL A 173 -13.78 28.61 10.17
C VAL A 173 -14.76 28.11 9.09
N VAL A 174 -14.56 28.55 7.86
CA VAL A 174 -14.97 27.77 6.68
C VAL A 174 -13.72 27.43 5.90
N ALA A 175 -13.25 26.21 6.11
CA ALA A 175 -12.44 25.49 5.15
C ALA A 175 -13.39 24.95 4.06
N GLU A 176 -13.05 25.17 2.80
CA GLU A 176 -13.21 24.17 1.75
C GLU A 176 -12.37 24.59 0.54
N ASP A 177 -11.15 24.04 0.48
CA ASP A 177 -10.34 23.99 -0.72
C ASP A 177 -10.70 22.67 -1.43
N VAL A 178 -11.42 22.75 -2.54
CA VAL A 178 -11.69 21.59 -3.41
C VAL A 178 -10.90 21.79 -4.70
N GLU A 179 -9.68 21.24 -4.69
CA GLU A 179 -8.95 20.89 -5.91
C GLU A 179 -9.68 19.73 -6.60
N GLN A 180 -10.33 20.01 -7.73
CA GLN A 180 -10.66 18.98 -8.71
C GLN A 180 -9.52 18.88 -9.74
N LYS A 181 -8.72 17.82 -9.63
CA LYS A 181 -7.85 17.38 -10.71
C LYS A 181 -7.76 15.85 -10.73
N THR A 182 -8.61 15.23 -11.55
CA THR A 182 -8.38 13.87 -12.03
C THR A 182 -8.09 13.94 -13.52
N THR A 183 -6.87 13.53 -13.86
CA THR A 183 -6.43 13.16 -15.22
C THR A 183 -6.62 11.66 -15.39
#